data_AF-A0A7Y0BPR8-F1
#
_entry.id   AF-A0A7Y0BPR8-F1
#
_cell.length_a   1.000
_cell.length_b   1.000
_cell.length_c   1.000
_cell.angle_alpha   90.00
_cell.angle_beta   90.00
_cell.angle_gamma   90.00
#
_symmetry.space_group_name_H-M   'P 1'
#
loop_
_entity.id
_entity.type
_entity.pdbx_description
1 polymer ?
#
loop_
_entity_poly.entity_id
_entity_poly.type
_entity_poly.pdbx_seq_one_letter_code
_entity_poly.pdbx_strand_id
1 'polypeptide(L)'
;MPLHVVTPFDRAHEPQLDEDLDLPPGPTWRRHAADTCFILIKAGGFLASTYLMTLGLPLLFVLMISGGSVDVFFAQIANLADRFLSADAARQSGFVEELKFGLIGLATLMAIWRMPRFLNEVADGLREEEL
;
A
#
# COMPACT_ATOMS: atom_id res chain seq x y z
N MET A 1 62.85 30.60 22.68
CA MET A 1 61.61 30.47 23.45
C MET A 1 60.54 31.35 22.82
N PRO A 2 59.64 30.82 21.97
CA PRO A 2 58.49 31.57 21.49
C PRO A 2 57.31 31.46 22.48
N LEU A 3 56.78 32.61 22.91
CA LEU A 3 55.57 32.70 23.73
C LEU A 3 54.35 32.31 22.89
N HIS A 4 53.73 31.18 23.22
CA HIS A 4 52.40 30.83 22.74
C HIS A 4 51.38 31.59 23.60
N VAL A 5 50.80 32.65 23.03
CA VAL A 5 49.76 33.46 23.68
C VAL A 5 48.49 32.61 23.77
N VAL A 6 48.19 32.12 24.97
CA VAL A 6 46.91 31.51 25.32
C VAL A 6 45.86 32.61 25.27
N THR A 7 44.93 32.52 24.32
CA THR A 7 43.76 33.38 24.25
C THR A 7 42.78 32.98 25.36
N PRO A 8 42.12 33.94 26.04
CA PRO A 8 41.21 33.67 27.16
C PRO A 8 39.90 32.98 26.76
N PHE A 9 39.76 32.58 25.50
CA PHE A 9 38.62 31.79 25.00
C PHE A 9 38.78 30.29 25.26
N ASP A 10 39.93 29.85 25.81
CA ASP A 10 40.24 28.44 26.09
C ASP A 10 39.85 27.99 27.52
N ARG A 11 39.02 28.78 28.22
CA ARG A 11 38.37 28.38 29.49
C ARG A 11 36.94 28.90 29.55
N ALA A 12 36.06 28.30 28.78
CA ALA A 12 34.65 28.23 29.14
C ALA A 12 34.31 26.74 29.24
N HIS A 13 34.48 26.23 30.47
CA HIS A 13 33.73 25.13 31.07
C HIS A 13 32.89 24.32 30.09
N GLU A 14 33.32 23.10 29.77
CA GLU A 14 32.42 22.08 29.24
C GLU A 14 31.23 21.98 30.20
N PRO A 15 29.99 22.32 29.81
CA PRO A 15 28.89 21.61 30.42
C PRO A 15 29.00 20.21 29.82
N GLN A 16 29.53 19.28 30.61
CA GLN A 16 28.94 17.95 30.62
C GLN A 16 27.42 18.18 30.64
N LEU A 17 26.76 17.99 29.51
CA LEU A 17 25.32 17.81 29.45
C LEU A 17 25.02 16.41 30.00
N ASP A 18 25.47 16.15 31.22
CA ASP A 18 24.90 15.14 32.09
C ASP A 18 23.72 15.83 32.77
N GLU A 19 22.54 15.52 32.27
CA GLU A 19 21.31 15.25 33.03
C GLU A 19 20.15 15.50 32.10
N ASP A 20 19.47 14.41 31.75
CA ASP A 20 18.01 14.36 31.82
C ASP A 20 17.34 15.69 31.48
N LEU A 21 17.43 16.11 30.22
CA LEU A 21 16.29 16.80 29.67
C LEU A 21 15.21 15.71 29.56
N ASP A 22 14.55 15.49 30.70
CA ASP A 22 13.29 14.79 30.88
C ASP A 22 12.24 15.61 30.11
N LEU A 23 12.44 15.66 28.78
CA LEU A 23 11.53 16.23 27.84
C LEU A 23 10.29 15.35 28.01
N PRO A 24 9.17 15.92 28.49
CA PRO A 24 8.01 15.12 28.84
C PRO A 24 7.74 14.21 27.65
N PRO A 25 7.51 12.90 27.84
CA PRO A 25 7.29 11.97 26.74
C PRO A 25 6.25 12.62 25.85
N GLY A 26 6.68 13.06 24.65
CA GLY A 26 5.78 13.70 23.71
C GLY A 26 4.57 12.80 23.57
N PRO A 27 3.33 13.33 23.62
CA PRO A 27 2.16 12.52 23.92
C PRO A 27 2.17 11.26 23.06
N THR A 28 2.29 10.09 23.69
CA THR A 28 2.43 8.79 23.04
C THR A 28 1.36 8.58 21.96
N TRP A 29 0.21 9.22 22.13
CA TRP A 29 -0.86 9.36 21.14
C TRP A 29 -0.41 9.89 19.78
N ARG A 30 0.45 10.92 19.71
CA ARG A 30 0.95 11.47 18.44
C ARG A 30 1.83 10.47 17.69
N ARG A 31 2.63 9.68 18.43
CA ARG A 31 3.45 8.61 17.85
C ARG A 31 2.56 7.48 17.32
N HIS A 32 1.64 6.97 18.15
CA HIS A 32 0.66 5.97 17.69
C HIS A 32 -0.20 6.45 16.51
N ALA A 33 -0.56 7.73 16.45
CA ALA A 33 -1.28 8.31 15.32
C ALA A 33 -0.42 8.38 14.04
N ALA A 34 0.88 8.68 14.18
CA ALA A 34 1.82 8.66 13.06
C ALA A 34 2.01 7.23 12.52
N ASP A 35 2.25 6.26 13.40
CA ASP A 35 2.40 4.85 13.04
C ASP A 35 1.15 4.32 12.33
N THR A 36 -0.03 4.65 12.87
CA THR A 36 -1.32 4.27 12.27
C THR A 36 -1.50 4.90 10.89
N CYS A 37 -1.13 6.17 10.73
CA CYS A 37 -1.19 6.86 9.44
C CYS A 37 -0.27 6.21 8.40
N PHE A 38 0.96 5.88 8.81
CA PHE A 38 1.92 5.17 7.97
C PHE A 38 1.37 3.81 7.51
N ILE A 39 0.85 3.01 8.45
CA ILE A 39 0.23 1.71 8.14
C ILE A 39 -0.94 1.89 7.18
N LEU A 40 -1.82 2.89 7.38
CA LEU A 40 -2.98 3.14 6.52
C LEU A 40 -2.57 3.52 5.10
N ILE A 41 -1.58 4.39 4.92
CA ILE A 41 -1.08 4.77 3.59
C ILE A 41 -0.49 3.53 2.88
N LYS A 42 0.32 2.75 3.60
CA LYS A 42 0.97 1.57 3.05
C LYS A 42 -0.06 0.49 2.69
N ALA A 43 -1.00 0.22 3.58
CA ALA A 43 -2.12 -0.68 3.36
C ALA A 43 -3.01 -0.21 2.20
N GLY A 44 -3.26 1.10 2.10
CA GLY A 44 -3.99 1.70 0.98
C GLY A 44 -3.30 1.45 -0.36
N GLY A 45 -1.97 1.64 -0.43
CA GLY A 45 -1.19 1.33 -1.63
C GLY A 45 -1.21 -0.15 -2.00
N PHE A 46 -1.11 -1.04 -1.01
CA PHE A 46 -1.25 -2.48 -1.20
C PHE A 46 -2.63 -2.86 -1.75
N LEU A 47 -3.69 -2.32 -1.16
CA LEU A 47 -5.07 -2.63 -1.52
C LEU A 47 -5.41 -2.07 -2.91
N ALA A 48 -5.01 -0.83 -3.20
CA ALA A 48 -5.21 -0.21 -4.51
C ALA A 48 -4.52 -1.00 -5.63
N SER A 49 -3.27 -1.39 -5.43
CA SER A 49 -2.53 -2.17 -6.44
C SER A 49 -3.05 -3.61 -6.58
N THR A 50 -3.51 -4.23 -5.48
CA THR A 50 -4.18 -5.54 -5.53
C THR A 50 -5.51 -5.46 -6.27
N TYR A 51 -6.28 -4.38 -6.08
CA TYR A 51 -7.52 -4.12 -6.80
C TYR A 51 -7.25 -3.91 -8.31
N LEU A 52 -6.23 -3.12 -8.66
CA LEU A 52 -5.80 -2.95 -10.05
C LEU A 52 -5.38 -4.26 -10.70
N MET A 53 -4.68 -5.16 -9.99
CA MET A 53 -4.36 -6.49 -10.51
C MET A 53 -5.62 -7.35 -10.68
N THR A 54 -6.52 -7.33 -9.70
CA THR A 54 -7.75 -8.14 -9.71
C THR A 54 -8.67 -7.74 -10.86
N LEU A 55 -8.82 -6.45 -11.15
CA LEU A 55 -9.63 -5.99 -12.29
C LEU A 55 -8.86 -5.97 -13.61
N GLY A 56 -7.57 -5.67 -13.55
CA GLY A 56 -6.71 -5.60 -14.72
C GLY A 56 -6.47 -6.96 -15.35
N LEU A 57 -6.34 -8.03 -14.56
CA LEU A 57 -6.05 -9.36 -15.09
C LEU A 57 -7.19 -9.92 -15.98
N PRO A 58 -8.47 -9.88 -15.58
CA PRO A 58 -9.59 -10.23 -16.46
C PRO A 58 -9.65 -9.33 -17.71
N LEU A 59 -9.42 -8.02 -17.55
CA LEU A 59 -9.43 -7.08 -18.67
C LEU A 59 -8.35 -7.44 -19.71
N LEU A 60 -7.12 -7.67 -19.25
CA LEU A 60 -6.01 -8.08 -20.10
C LEU A 60 -6.23 -9.46 -20.70
N PHE A 61 -6.89 -10.37 -19.99
CA PHE A 61 -7.24 -11.69 -20.50
C PHE A 61 -8.19 -11.62 -21.70
N VAL A 62 -9.25 -10.80 -21.63
CA VAL A 62 -10.16 -10.58 -22.76
C VAL A 62 -9.44 -9.89 -23.91
N LEU A 63 -8.58 -8.90 -23.63
CA LEU A 63 -7.76 -8.25 -24.65
C LEU A 63 -6.79 -9.24 -25.33
N MET A 64 -6.24 -10.18 -24.58
CA MET A 64 -5.37 -11.24 -25.10
C MET A 64 -6.13 -12.20 -26.01
N ILE A 65 -7.34 -12.64 -25.62
CA ILE A 65 -8.23 -13.45 -26.47
C ILE A 65 -8.60 -12.69 -27.75
N SER A 66 -8.73 -11.36 -27.66
CA SER A 66 -8.96 -10.47 -28.79
C SER A 66 -7.77 -10.35 -29.76
N GLY A 67 -6.64 -11.00 -29.47
CA GLY A 67 -5.41 -10.85 -30.25
C GLY A 67 -4.78 -9.46 -30.14
N GLY A 68 -5.10 -8.71 -29.08
CA GLY A 68 -4.69 -7.33 -28.88
C GLY A 68 -5.47 -6.28 -29.69
N SER A 69 -6.45 -6.70 -30.51
CA SER A 69 -7.32 -5.78 -31.23
C SER A 69 -8.35 -5.13 -30.29
N VAL A 70 -8.42 -3.81 -30.33
CA VAL A 70 -9.41 -3.04 -29.55
C VAL A 70 -10.82 -3.24 -30.11
N ASP A 71 -10.99 -3.32 -31.43
CA ASP A 71 -12.28 -3.53 -32.07
C ASP A 71 -12.91 -4.87 -31.67
N VAL A 72 -12.12 -5.94 -31.71
CA VAL A 72 -12.58 -7.28 -31.31
C VAL A 72 -12.83 -7.35 -29.80
N PHE A 73 -12.09 -6.59 -28.99
CA PHE A 73 -12.29 -6.51 -27.55
C PHE A 73 -13.65 -5.91 -27.24
N PHE A 74 -13.96 -4.74 -27.83
CA PHE A 74 -15.27 -4.11 -27.66
C PHE A 74 -16.40 -4.94 -28.26
N ALA A 75 -16.16 -5.69 -29.35
CA ALA A 75 -17.15 -6.62 -29.88
C ALA A 75 -17.48 -7.74 -28.88
N GLN A 76 -16.49 -8.28 -28.16
CA GLN A 76 -16.71 -9.27 -27.10
C GLN A 76 -17.49 -8.68 -25.92
N ILE A 77 -17.15 -7.47 -25.49
CA ILE A 77 -17.88 -6.77 -24.42
C ILE A 77 -19.33 -6.49 -24.83
N ALA A 78 -19.55 -6.05 -26.07
CA ALA A 78 -20.89 -5.80 -26.61
C ALA A 78 -21.72 -7.09 -26.67
N ASN A 79 -21.12 -8.20 -27.10
CA ASN A 79 -21.78 -9.50 -27.09
C ASN A 79 -22.17 -9.93 -25.68
N LEU A 80 -21.25 -9.82 -24.71
CA LEU A 80 -21.52 -10.14 -23.32
C LEU A 80 -22.65 -9.29 -22.75
N ALA A 81 -22.65 -7.99 -23.01
CA ALA A 81 -23.69 -7.07 -22.57
C ALA A 81 -25.06 -7.42 -23.17
N ASP A 82 -25.12 -7.70 -24.47
CA ASP A 82 -26.36 -8.11 -25.16
C ASP A 82 -26.91 -9.42 -24.57
N ARG A 83 -26.05 -10.41 -24.34
CA ARG A 83 -26.44 -11.69 -23.69
C ARG A 83 -26.91 -11.50 -22.25
N PHE A 84 -26.27 -10.61 -21.49
CA PHE A 84 -26.68 -10.33 -20.11
C PHE A 84 -28.03 -9.59 -20.05
N LEU A 85 -28.21 -8.56 -20.88
CA LEU A 85 -29.44 -7.76 -20.92
C LEU A 85 -30.65 -8.54 -21.47
N SER A 86 -30.42 -9.47 -22.39
CA SER A 86 -31.47 -10.35 -22.93
C SER A 86 -31.82 -11.52 -22.02
N ALA A 87 -31.05 -11.78 -20.96
CA ALA A 87 -31.29 -12.89 -20.04
C ALA A 87 -32.39 -12.58 -19.01
N ASP A 88 -33.09 -13.62 -18.57
CA ASP A 88 -34.07 -13.54 -17.48
C ASP A 88 -33.43 -13.09 -16.15
N ALA A 89 -34.22 -12.47 -15.27
CA ALA A 89 -33.73 -11.90 -14.01
C ALA A 89 -32.95 -12.91 -13.12
N ALA A 90 -33.37 -14.18 -13.09
CA ALA A 90 -32.69 -15.23 -12.34
C ALA A 90 -31.29 -15.56 -12.90
N ARG A 91 -31.12 -15.49 -14.23
CA ARG A 91 -29.82 -15.70 -14.88
C ARG A 91 -28.89 -14.51 -14.69
N GLN A 92 -29.45 -13.29 -14.73
CA GLN A 92 -28.69 -12.07 -14.43
C GLN A 92 -28.14 -12.10 -13.00
N SER A 93 -28.97 -12.47 -12.01
CA SER A 93 -28.52 -12.57 -10.62
C SER A 93 -27.44 -13.65 -10.44
N GLY A 94 -27.63 -14.83 -11.07
CA GLY A 94 -26.64 -15.91 -11.02
C GLY A 94 -25.29 -15.49 -11.61
N PHE A 95 -25.29 -14.84 -12.78
CA PHE A 95 -24.07 -14.32 -13.39
C PHE A 95 -23.36 -13.28 -12.50
N VAL A 96 -24.11 -12.35 -11.90
CA VAL A 96 -23.54 -11.35 -10.99
C VAL A 96 -22.96 -11.99 -9.74
N GLU A 97 -23.60 -13.04 -9.21
CA GLU A 97 -23.12 -13.78 -8.06
C GLU A 97 -21.82 -14.54 -8.38
N GLU A 98 -21.79 -15.29 -9.48
CA GLU A 98 -20.59 -15.97 -9.96
C GLU A 98 -19.44 -14.98 -10.22
N LEU A 99 -19.73 -13.84 -10.85
CA LEU A 99 -18.74 -12.79 -11.09
C LEU A 99 -18.18 -12.23 -9.78
N LYS A 100 -19.03 -11.98 -8.78
CA LYS A 100 -18.59 -11.53 -7.45
C LYS A 100 -17.68 -12.55 -6.79
N PHE A 101 -18.08 -13.83 -6.77
CA PHE A 101 -17.26 -14.88 -6.17
C PHE A 101 -15.93 -15.05 -6.90
N GLY A 102 -15.93 -14.97 -8.24
CA GLY A 102 -14.70 -15.00 -9.04
C GLY A 102 -13.76 -13.83 -8.71
N LEU A 103 -14.29 -12.60 -8.65
CA LEU A 103 -13.50 -11.41 -8.31
C LEU A 103 -12.98 -11.43 -6.88
N ILE A 104 -13.82 -11.83 -5.92
CA ILE A 104 -13.40 -11.96 -4.51
C ILE A 104 -12.33 -13.04 -4.38
N GLY A 105 -12.52 -14.21 -4.99
CA GLY A 105 -11.54 -15.28 -5.00
C GLY A 105 -10.20 -14.83 -5.60
N LEU A 106 -10.23 -14.14 -6.74
CA LEU A 106 -9.03 -13.60 -7.37
C LEU A 106 -8.34 -12.55 -6.48
N ALA A 107 -9.11 -11.63 -5.88
CA ALA A 107 -8.57 -10.63 -4.95
C ALA A 107 -7.92 -11.28 -3.73
N THR A 108 -8.58 -12.28 -3.13
CA THR A 108 -8.06 -13.03 -1.99
C THR A 108 -6.79 -13.78 -2.34
N LEU A 109 -6.73 -14.44 -3.50
CA LEU A 109 -5.52 -15.11 -3.97
C LEU A 109 -4.36 -14.13 -4.16
N MET A 110 -4.62 -13.00 -4.83
CA MET A 110 -3.62 -11.94 -5.02
C MET A 110 -3.15 -11.36 -3.69
N ALA A 111 -4.07 -11.14 -2.75
CA ALA A 111 -3.74 -10.67 -1.41
C ALA A 111 -2.86 -11.69 -0.69
N ILE A 112 -3.28 -12.95 -0.56
CA ILE A 112 -2.50 -14.01 0.12
C ILE A 112 -1.10 -14.12 -0.47
N TRP A 113 -0.98 -14.10 -1.81
CA TRP A 113 0.31 -14.21 -2.48
C TRP A 113 1.25 -13.03 -2.15
N ARG A 114 0.70 -11.82 -1.99
CA ARG A 114 1.48 -10.60 -1.79
C ARG A 114 1.65 -10.18 -0.33
N MET A 115 0.78 -10.67 0.56
CA MET A 115 0.79 -10.42 2.00
C MET A 115 2.18 -10.58 2.65
N PRO A 116 2.97 -11.65 2.42
CA PRO A 116 4.26 -11.80 3.10
C PRO A 116 5.23 -10.65 2.78
N ARG A 117 5.27 -10.18 1.53
CA ARG A 117 6.13 -9.06 1.14
C ARG A 117 5.66 -7.76 1.79
N PHE A 118 4.35 -7.51 1.79
CA PHE A 118 3.77 -6.33 2.41
C PHE A 118 4.07 -6.26 3.91
N LEU A 119 3.89 -7.38 4.62
CA LEU A 119 4.16 -7.46 6.05
C LEU A 119 5.64 -7.19 6.37
N ASN A 120 6.56 -7.74 5.58
CA ASN A 120 7.99 -7.46 5.72
C ASN A 120 8.29 -5.98 5.50
N GLU A 121 7.78 -5.38 4.42
CA GLU A 121 8.00 -3.96 4.15
C GLU A 121 7.44 -3.07 5.28
N VAL A 122 6.26 -3.37 5.82
CA VAL A 122 5.67 -2.63 6.96
C VAL A 122 6.55 -2.79 8.21
N ALA A 123 6.94 -4.02 8.53
CA ALA A 123 7.78 -4.30 9.70
C ALA A 123 9.15 -3.63 9.60
N ASP A 124 9.75 -3.55 8.41
CA ASP A 124 11.03 -2.88 8.19
C ASP A 124 10.90 -1.37 8.41
N GLY A 125 9.86 -0.75 7.83
CA GLY A 125 9.62 0.70 7.97
C GLY A 125 9.35 1.15 9.41
N LEU A 126 8.64 0.34 10.21
CA LEU A 126 8.38 0.66 11.62
C LEU A 126 9.66 0.56 12.48
N ARG A 127 10.60 -0.33 12.14
CA ARG A 127 11.87 -0.46 12.87
C ARG A 127 12.84 0.69 12.57
N GLU A 128 12.78 1.26 11.37
CA GLU A 128 13.59 2.43 11.00
C GLU A 128 13.15 3.71 11.72
N GLU A 129 11.88 3.82 12.13
CA GLU A 129 11.37 4.96 12.91
C GLU A 129 11.73 4.87 14.42
N GLU A 130 12.25 3.73 14.89
CA GLU A 130 12.66 3.53 16.30
C GLU A 130 14.17 3.78 16.56
N LEU A 131 14.98 3.94 15.51
CA LEU A 131 16.44 4.19 15.56
C LEU A 131 16.77 5.68 15.43
#